data_AF-A0A932V9Q4-F1
#
_entry.id   AF-A0A932V9Q4-F1
#
_cell.length_a   1.000
_cell.length_b   1.000
_cell.length_c   1.000
_cell.angle_alpha   90.00
_cell.angle_beta   90.00
_cell.angle_gamma   90.00
#
_symmetry.space_group_name_H-M   'P 1'
#
loop_
_entity.id
_entity.type
_entity.pdbx_description
1 polymer ?
#
loop_
_entity_poly.entity_id
_entity_poly.type
_entity_poly.pdbx_seq_one_letter_code
_entity_poly.pdbx_strand_id
1 'polypeptide(L)'
;MEQTRVNGRTRDLVIAVDRFAVWTSRHWLALFIAVYGAWVLAPFLAPIFVKTGATQFADATYTVYSFFCHQLPQRSLFLFGDKPMYSLAEIKAAWPLDGFAGLRQFTGNSTFGYKIAWSDRMISFYGSIWIGALIFAFVRRRARGLSVLAWIVIGILPVALDAGTHFINDIVAETTGTGFRDTNAWLAALTGNIFPSAFYAGDALGSFNSDLRWLTGILFGLTTVAFLFPFIEEAMRDVQMQVKGQLARVGN
;
A
#
# COMPACT_ATOMS: atom_id res chain seq x y z
N MET A 1 -45.74 -31.05 -9.18
CA MET A 1 -44.37 -30.53 -9.12
C MET A 1 -43.62 -31.36 -8.10
N GLU A 2 -42.75 -32.25 -8.57
CA GLU A 2 -41.98 -33.18 -7.74
C GLU A 2 -40.92 -32.38 -6.98
N GLN A 3 -41.05 -32.29 -5.65
CA GLN A 3 -40.00 -31.74 -4.80
C GLN A 3 -38.83 -32.73 -4.82
N THR A 4 -37.79 -32.41 -5.58
CA THR A 4 -36.55 -33.18 -5.63
C THR A 4 -36.01 -33.31 -4.19
N ARG A 5 -36.09 -34.50 -3.60
CA ARG A 5 -35.55 -34.80 -2.27
C ARG A 5 -34.04 -34.55 -2.31
N VAL A 6 -33.60 -33.45 -1.71
CA VAL A 6 -32.17 -33.13 -1.57
C VAL A 6 -31.53 -34.20 -0.69
N ASN A 7 -30.44 -34.83 -1.16
CA ASN A 7 -29.67 -35.82 -0.41
C ASN A 7 -29.20 -35.22 0.93
N GLY A 8 -29.26 -35.98 2.03
CA GLY A 8 -28.87 -35.52 3.37
C GLY A 8 -27.47 -34.91 3.42
N ARG A 9 -26.50 -35.50 2.70
CA ARG A 9 -25.13 -34.95 2.59
C ARG A 9 -25.08 -33.59 1.90
N THR A 10 -25.90 -33.38 0.88
CA THR A 10 -26.00 -32.09 0.17
C THR A 10 -26.61 -31.03 1.08
N ARG A 11 -27.64 -31.39 1.86
CA ARG A 11 -28.24 -30.48 2.85
C ARG A 11 -27.24 -30.06 3.92
N ASP A 12 -26.49 -31.01 4.47
CA ASP A 12 -25.50 -30.74 5.52
C ASP A 12 -24.36 -29.85 5.00
N LEU A 13 -23.91 -30.07 3.75
CA LEU A 13 -22.93 -29.22 3.09
C LEU A 13 -23.44 -27.79 2.91
N VAL A 14 -24.68 -27.60 2.44
CA VAL A 14 -25.29 -26.27 2.28
C VAL A 14 -25.34 -25.54 3.61
N ILE A 15 -25.79 -26.20 4.68
CA ILE A 15 -25.82 -25.60 6.03
C ILE A 15 -24.42 -25.20 6.50
N ALA A 16 -23.39 -26.02 6.22
CA ALA A 16 -22.01 -25.69 6.58
C ALA A 16 -21.48 -24.45 5.82
N VAL A 17 -21.76 -24.37 4.52
CA VAL A 17 -21.40 -23.21 3.68
C VAL A 17 -22.11 -21.94 4.16
N ASP A 18 -23.40 -22.01 4.44
CA ASP A 18 -24.19 -20.88 4.95
C ASP A 18 -23.67 -20.39 6.30
N ARG A 19 -23.36 -21.30 7.22
CA ARG A 19 -22.75 -20.95 8.52
C ARG A 19 -21.38 -20.29 8.35
N PHE A 20 -20.57 -20.80 7.43
CA PHE A 20 -19.26 -20.22 7.12
C PHE A 20 -19.39 -18.82 6.49
N ALA A 21 -20.37 -18.60 5.62
CA ALA A 21 -20.67 -17.30 5.03
C ALA A 21 -21.09 -16.28 6.11
N VAL A 22 -21.96 -16.68 7.06
CA VAL A 22 -22.35 -15.83 8.20
C VAL A 22 -21.16 -15.52 9.11
N TRP A 23 -20.29 -16.50 9.37
CA TRP A 23 -19.09 -16.27 10.16
C TRP A 23 -18.14 -15.29 9.47
N THR A 24 -17.82 -15.52 8.20
CA THR A 24 -16.92 -14.67 7.42
C THR A 24 -17.45 -13.24 7.31
N SER A 25 -18.74 -13.07 7.00
CA SER A 25 -19.37 -11.74 6.94
C SER A 25 -19.44 -11.04 8.30
N ARG A 26 -19.54 -11.77 9.42
CA ARG A 26 -19.45 -11.18 10.77
C ARG A 26 -18.04 -10.73 11.12
N HIS A 27 -17.03 -11.48 10.67
CA HIS A 27 -15.62 -11.28 11.01
C HIS A 27 -14.82 -10.58 9.89
N TRP A 28 -15.48 -10.09 8.84
CA TRP A 28 -14.86 -9.56 7.62
C TRP A 28 -13.77 -8.52 7.91
N LEU A 29 -14.03 -7.58 8.84
CA LEU A 29 -13.10 -6.50 9.16
C LEU A 29 -11.86 -7.01 9.90
N ALA A 30 -12.03 -7.97 10.82
CA ALA A 30 -10.92 -8.59 11.52
C ALA A 30 -10.05 -9.41 10.56
N LEU A 31 -10.69 -10.16 9.64
CA LEU A 31 -10.00 -10.91 8.59
C LEU A 31 -9.25 -9.96 7.65
N PHE A 32 -9.88 -8.85 7.22
CA PHE A 32 -9.21 -7.82 6.42
C PHE A 32 -7.99 -7.25 7.15
N ILE A 33 -8.15 -6.79 8.39
CA ILE A 33 -7.05 -6.21 9.19
C ILE A 33 -5.90 -7.22 9.34
N ALA A 34 -6.20 -8.49 9.60
CA ALA A 34 -5.17 -9.52 9.77
C ALA A 34 -4.44 -9.85 8.46
N VAL A 35 -5.18 -10.18 7.40
CA VAL A 35 -4.60 -10.61 6.12
C VAL A 35 -3.91 -9.44 5.41
N TYR A 36 -4.59 -8.29 5.32
CA TYR A 36 -4.03 -7.10 4.70
C TYR A 36 -2.88 -6.53 5.53
N GLY A 37 -2.98 -6.57 6.86
CA GLY A 37 -1.89 -6.18 7.76
C GLY A 37 -0.64 -7.03 7.60
N ALA A 38 -0.80 -8.36 7.50
CA ALA A 38 0.33 -9.24 7.23
C ALA A 38 1.01 -8.87 5.90
N TRP A 39 0.24 -8.56 4.86
CA TRP A 39 0.77 -8.10 3.58
C TRP A 39 1.40 -6.69 3.65
N VAL A 40 0.90 -5.79 4.49
CA VAL A 40 1.51 -4.46 4.70
C VAL A 40 2.81 -4.52 5.49
N LEU A 41 2.93 -5.46 6.44
CA LEU A 41 4.08 -5.57 7.33
C LEU A 41 5.20 -6.44 6.75
N ALA A 42 4.90 -7.41 5.89
CA ALA A 42 5.90 -8.32 5.32
C ALA A 42 7.07 -7.63 4.58
N PRO A 43 6.91 -6.49 3.86
CA PRO A 43 8.03 -5.79 3.24
C PRO A 43 9.10 -5.32 4.23
N PHE A 44 8.72 -5.06 5.48
CA PHE A 44 9.63 -4.65 6.56
C PHE A 44 10.50 -5.82 7.05
N LEU A 45 10.12 -7.06 6.73
CA LEU A 45 10.90 -8.26 7.07
C LEU A 45 12.08 -8.47 6.11
N ALA A 46 12.01 -7.97 4.87
CA ALA A 46 13.11 -8.06 3.90
C ALA A 46 14.47 -7.63 4.48
N PRO A 47 14.63 -6.41 5.02
CA PRO A 47 15.91 -5.98 5.59
C PRO A 47 16.34 -6.80 6.81
N ILE A 48 15.39 -7.33 7.59
CA ILE A 48 15.68 -8.23 8.73
C ILE A 48 16.26 -9.55 8.22
N PHE A 49 15.65 -10.15 7.19
CA PHE A 49 16.14 -11.39 6.59
C PHE A 49 17.53 -11.23 5.98
N VAL A 50 17.82 -10.10 5.32
CA VAL A 50 19.18 -9.84 4.83
C VAL A 50 20.16 -9.73 6.00
N LYS A 51 19.80 -8.98 7.05
CA LYS A 51 20.66 -8.76 8.23
C LYS A 51 20.98 -10.06 8.98
N THR A 52 20.05 -11.01 9.06
CA THR A 52 20.23 -12.28 9.77
C THR A 52 20.79 -13.40 8.89
N GLY A 53 21.05 -13.14 7.60
CA GLY A 53 21.56 -14.13 6.66
C GLY A 53 20.50 -15.08 6.08
N ALA A 54 19.22 -14.81 6.32
CA ALA A 54 18.08 -15.55 5.79
C ALA A 54 17.77 -15.18 4.32
N THR A 55 18.77 -15.26 3.45
CA THR A 55 18.76 -14.70 2.08
C THR A 55 17.59 -15.16 1.22
N GLN A 56 17.26 -16.46 1.24
CA GLN A 56 16.13 -17.01 0.47
C GLN A 56 14.78 -16.33 0.79
N PHE A 57 14.57 -15.92 2.05
CA PHE A 57 13.35 -15.23 2.47
C PHE A 57 13.39 -13.76 2.10
N ALA A 58 14.57 -13.14 2.14
CA ALA A 58 14.77 -11.77 1.64
C ALA A 58 14.46 -11.71 0.14
N ASP A 59 15.04 -12.60 -0.66
CA ASP A 59 14.87 -12.66 -2.10
C ASP A 59 13.40 -12.90 -2.45
N ALA A 60 12.75 -13.88 -1.83
CA ALA A 60 11.32 -14.12 -2.02
C ALA A 60 10.48 -12.88 -1.70
N THR A 61 10.80 -12.15 -0.62
CA THR A 61 10.08 -10.91 -0.26
C THR A 61 10.30 -9.83 -1.32
N TYR A 62 11.54 -9.56 -1.72
CA TYR A 62 11.82 -8.58 -2.77
C TYR A 62 11.14 -8.95 -4.09
N THR A 63 11.21 -10.21 -4.51
CA THR A 63 10.59 -10.71 -5.75
C THR A 63 9.06 -10.55 -5.71
N VAL A 64 8.39 -11.02 -4.66
CA VAL A 64 6.92 -10.92 -4.56
C VAL A 64 6.47 -9.45 -4.57
N TYR A 65 7.13 -8.57 -3.83
CA TYR A 65 6.74 -7.17 -3.79
C TYR A 65 7.17 -6.37 -5.03
N SER A 66 8.05 -6.93 -5.87
CA SER A 66 8.50 -6.27 -7.10
C SER A 66 7.39 -6.13 -8.17
N PHE A 67 6.33 -6.96 -8.06
CA PHE A 67 5.13 -6.88 -8.90
C PHE A 67 4.23 -5.69 -8.53
N PHE A 68 4.36 -5.18 -7.29
CA PHE A 68 3.53 -4.09 -6.76
C PHE A 68 4.30 -2.78 -6.63
N CYS A 69 5.63 -2.86 -6.55
CA CYS A 69 6.50 -1.71 -6.34
C CYS A 69 7.77 -1.86 -7.18
N HIS A 70 8.24 -0.76 -7.76
CA HIS A 70 9.54 -0.74 -8.42
C HIS A 70 10.73 -0.90 -7.45
N GLN A 71 10.53 -0.65 -6.14
CA GLN A 71 11.55 -0.79 -5.07
C GLN A 71 12.84 0.00 -5.36
N LEU A 72 12.71 1.24 -5.81
CA LEU A 72 13.86 2.08 -6.12
C LEU A 72 14.51 2.51 -4.78
N PRO A 73 15.81 2.29 -4.59
CA PRO A 73 16.47 2.49 -3.31
C PRO A 73 16.43 3.95 -2.85
N GLN A 74 16.60 4.94 -3.74
CA GLN A 74 16.49 6.36 -3.38
C GLN A 74 15.09 6.79 -2.94
N ARG A 75 14.10 5.89 -3.07
CA ARG A 75 12.70 6.07 -2.72
C ARG A 75 12.23 5.10 -1.65
N SER A 76 13.10 4.25 -1.13
CA SER A 76 12.82 3.27 -0.10
C SER A 76 13.43 3.70 1.23
N LEU A 77 12.80 3.28 2.32
CA LEU A 77 13.41 3.39 3.63
C LEU A 77 14.42 2.26 3.85
N PHE A 78 15.49 2.54 4.60
CA PHE A 78 16.53 1.59 4.97
C PHE A 78 16.51 1.34 6.47
N LEU A 79 16.77 0.09 6.87
CA LEU A 79 17.01 -0.31 8.25
C LEU A 79 18.47 -0.75 8.41
N PHE A 80 19.00 -0.58 9.62
CA PHE A 80 20.36 -0.99 10.00
C PHE A 80 21.50 -0.23 9.30
N GLY A 81 21.23 0.97 8.78
CA GLY A 81 22.24 1.86 8.22
C GLY A 81 22.26 3.21 8.92
N ASP A 82 23.15 4.09 8.45
CA ASP A 82 23.36 5.43 9.04
C ASP A 82 22.16 6.38 8.87
N LYS A 83 21.43 6.24 7.75
CA LYS A 83 20.27 7.06 7.40
C LYS A 83 19.06 6.19 7.06
N PRO A 84 17.84 6.70 7.30
CA PRO A 84 16.62 5.99 6.91
C PRO A 84 16.36 6.06 5.39
N MET A 85 17.00 6.96 4.65
CA MET A 85 16.85 7.10 3.19
C MET A 85 18.08 7.80 2.62
N TYR A 86 18.49 7.42 1.41
CA TYR A 86 19.68 7.94 0.75
C TYR A 86 19.35 8.54 -0.62
N SER A 87 20.09 9.56 -1.02
CA SER A 87 19.96 10.18 -2.33
C SER A 87 20.44 9.26 -3.44
N LEU A 88 19.97 9.50 -4.67
CA LEU A 88 20.43 8.79 -5.86
C LEU A 88 21.95 8.94 -6.07
N ALA A 89 22.51 10.11 -5.73
CA ALA A 89 23.94 10.38 -5.84
C ALA A 89 24.77 9.51 -4.88
N GLU A 90 24.33 9.38 -3.62
CA GLU A 90 24.98 8.49 -2.65
C GLU A 90 24.94 7.03 -3.09
N ILE A 91 23.80 6.58 -3.62
CA ILE A 91 23.64 5.20 -4.12
C ILE A 91 24.54 4.95 -5.33
N LYS A 92 24.58 5.88 -6.30
CA LYS A 92 25.47 5.82 -7.48
C LYS A 92 26.95 5.73 -7.11
N ALA A 93 27.36 6.44 -6.06
CA ALA A 93 28.74 6.43 -5.59
C ALA A 93 29.13 5.08 -4.98
N ALA A 94 28.17 4.35 -4.40
CA ALA A 94 28.40 3.07 -3.74
C ALA A 94 28.12 1.83 -4.61
N TRP A 95 27.33 1.99 -5.69
CA TRP A 95 26.91 0.90 -6.56
C TRP A 95 26.91 1.34 -8.03
N PRO A 96 27.67 0.66 -8.91
CA PRO A 96 27.67 0.98 -10.33
C PRO A 96 26.29 0.62 -10.91
N LEU A 97 25.54 1.64 -11.34
CA LEU A 97 24.22 1.46 -11.91
C LEU A 97 24.33 1.33 -13.43
N ASP A 98 23.75 0.26 -13.98
CA ASP A 98 23.47 0.12 -15.41
C ASP A 98 21.97 0.34 -15.65
N GLY A 99 21.58 1.62 -15.64
CA GLY A 99 20.19 2.05 -15.82
C GLY A 99 19.23 1.64 -14.69
N PHE A 100 17.94 1.64 -15.03
CA PHE A 100 16.86 1.42 -14.06
C PHE A 100 16.89 0.02 -13.41
N ALA A 101 17.24 -1.01 -14.19
CA ALA A 101 17.30 -2.38 -13.70
C ALA A 101 18.41 -2.55 -12.65
N GLY A 102 19.62 -2.02 -12.91
CA GLY A 102 20.72 -2.04 -11.94
C GLY A 102 20.37 -1.28 -10.65
N LEU A 103 19.64 -0.17 -10.76
CA LEU A 103 19.18 0.58 -9.60
C LEU A 103 18.19 -0.20 -8.72
N ARG A 104 17.29 -0.99 -9.32
CA ARG A 104 16.37 -1.87 -8.58
C ARG A 104 17.09 -2.98 -7.82
N GLN A 105 18.20 -3.50 -8.36
CA GLN A 105 18.98 -4.59 -7.77
C GLN A 105 19.69 -4.18 -6.48
N PHE A 106 19.99 -2.89 -6.28
CA PHE A 106 20.63 -2.43 -5.04
C PHE A 106 19.66 -2.58 -3.86
N THR A 107 19.87 -3.61 -3.03
CA THR A 107 19.09 -3.89 -1.81
C THR A 107 19.72 -3.29 -0.55
N GLY A 108 20.99 -2.88 -0.62
CA GLY A 108 21.74 -2.29 0.49
C GLY A 108 23.06 -3.00 0.78
N ASN A 109 23.77 -2.54 1.81
CA ASN A 109 25.04 -3.09 2.28
C ASN A 109 25.29 -2.73 3.75
N SER A 110 26.46 -3.05 4.29
CA SER A 110 26.79 -2.77 5.70
C SER A 110 26.79 -1.29 6.09
N THR A 111 27.00 -0.37 5.13
CA THR A 111 27.01 1.08 5.36
C THR A 111 25.59 1.65 5.24
N PHE A 112 24.90 1.32 4.15
CA PHE A 112 23.56 1.84 3.86
C PHE A 112 22.48 1.18 4.72
N GLY A 113 22.78 0.03 5.32
CA GLY A 113 21.75 -0.89 5.79
C GLY A 113 21.04 -1.54 4.61
N TYR A 114 19.83 -2.05 4.84
CA TYR A 114 19.04 -2.74 3.82
C TYR A 114 17.69 -2.08 3.63
N LYS A 115 17.27 -1.95 2.39
CA LYS A 115 16.00 -1.28 2.05
C LYS A 115 14.81 -2.15 2.43
N ILE A 116 13.69 -1.52 2.73
CA ILE A 116 12.38 -2.18 2.78
C ILE A 116 12.01 -2.59 1.34
N ALA A 117 11.31 -3.72 1.17
CA ALA A 117 10.84 -4.18 -0.14
C ALA A 117 9.70 -3.32 -0.75
N TRP A 118 9.65 -2.03 -0.41
CA TRP A 118 8.70 -1.02 -0.85
C TRP A 118 9.34 0.37 -0.92
N SER A 119 8.77 1.23 -1.76
CA SER A 119 9.00 2.67 -1.70
C SER A 119 8.16 3.31 -0.60
N ASP A 120 8.55 4.51 -0.17
CA ASP A 120 7.78 5.36 0.73
C ASP A 120 6.33 5.57 0.28
N ARG A 121 6.06 5.74 -1.03
CA ARG A 121 4.70 5.80 -1.58
C ARG A 121 3.90 4.54 -1.29
N MET A 122 4.49 3.36 -1.44
CA MET A 122 3.76 2.10 -1.17
C MET A 122 3.50 1.92 0.32
N ILE A 123 4.44 2.34 1.17
CA ILE A 123 4.24 2.37 2.62
C ILE A 123 3.09 3.32 2.98
N SER A 124 3.10 4.56 2.46
CA SER A 124 2.07 5.56 2.74
C SER A 124 0.69 5.16 2.21
N PHE A 125 0.63 4.64 0.98
CA PHE A 125 -0.59 4.27 0.27
C PHE A 125 -1.26 3.04 0.90
N TYR A 126 -0.55 1.92 0.97
CA TYR A 126 -1.13 0.68 1.49
C TYR A 126 -1.18 0.67 3.01
N GLY A 127 -0.18 1.23 3.69
CA GLY A 127 -0.16 1.36 5.14
C GLY A 127 -1.33 2.20 5.65
N SER A 128 -1.68 3.30 4.99
CA SER A 128 -2.82 4.13 5.41
C SER A 128 -4.18 3.47 5.18
N ILE A 129 -4.33 2.55 4.22
CA ILE A 129 -5.54 1.71 4.12
C ILE A 129 -5.65 0.80 5.34
N TRP A 130 -4.54 0.18 5.76
CA TRP A 130 -4.53 -0.70 6.93
C TRP A 130 -4.79 0.07 8.23
N ILE A 131 -4.13 1.22 8.43
CA ILE A 131 -4.39 2.13 9.55
C ILE A 131 -5.84 2.64 9.51
N GLY A 132 -6.34 2.99 8.33
CA GLY A 132 -7.74 3.38 8.15
C GLY A 132 -8.69 2.27 8.56
N ALA A 133 -8.41 1.00 8.22
CA ALA A 133 -9.21 -0.15 8.63
C ALA A 133 -9.22 -0.33 10.17
N LEU A 134 -8.07 -0.15 10.81
CA LEU A 134 -7.97 -0.13 12.27
C LEU A 134 -8.83 0.98 12.87
N ILE A 135 -8.72 2.22 12.36
CA ILE A 135 -9.55 3.36 12.79
C ILE A 135 -11.02 3.04 12.58
N PHE A 136 -11.40 2.53 11.42
CA PHE A 136 -12.76 2.15 11.08
C PHE A 136 -13.32 1.12 12.06
N ALA A 137 -12.53 0.16 12.54
CA ALA A 137 -12.99 -0.81 13.55
C ALA A 137 -13.54 -0.15 14.82
N PHE A 138 -12.98 1.00 15.22
CA PHE A 138 -13.43 1.79 16.36
C PHE A 138 -14.61 2.71 16.04
N VAL A 139 -14.64 3.30 14.84
CA VAL A 139 -15.64 4.33 14.48
C VAL A 139 -16.81 3.83 13.63
N ARG A 140 -16.79 2.59 13.14
CA ARG A 140 -17.76 2.02 12.18
C ARG A 140 -19.23 2.12 12.56
N ARG A 141 -19.56 2.26 13.85
CA ARG A 141 -20.94 2.47 14.31
C ARG A 141 -21.48 3.87 14.03
N ARG A 142 -20.59 4.85 13.83
CA ARG A 142 -20.91 6.27 13.58
C ARG A 142 -20.37 6.79 12.24
N ALA A 143 -19.55 5.99 11.56
CA ALA A 143 -18.95 6.35 10.29
C ALA A 143 -20.04 6.61 9.25
N ARG A 144 -20.08 7.85 8.74
CA ARG A 144 -20.85 8.18 7.53
C ARG A 144 -19.92 8.00 6.34
N GLY A 145 -20.42 7.39 5.27
CA GLY A 145 -19.66 7.22 4.03
C GLY A 145 -19.19 8.54 3.47
N LEU A 146 -17.95 8.57 2.97
CA LEU A 146 -17.45 9.67 2.17
C LEU A 146 -18.23 9.71 0.83
N SER A 147 -18.48 10.90 0.26
CA SER A 147 -19.09 10.96 -1.07
C SER A 147 -18.08 10.53 -2.14
N VAL A 148 -18.58 10.00 -3.27
CA VAL A 148 -17.73 9.61 -4.42
C VAL A 148 -16.87 10.79 -4.88
N LEU A 149 -17.46 11.99 -4.96
CA LEU A 149 -16.74 13.20 -5.39
C LEU A 149 -15.63 13.56 -4.41
N ALA A 150 -15.87 13.50 -3.09
CA ALA A 150 -14.84 13.80 -2.10
C ALA A 150 -13.71 12.74 -2.13
N TRP A 151 -14.03 11.47 -2.34
CA TRP A 151 -13.02 10.42 -2.54
C TRP A 151 -12.18 10.67 -3.80
N ILE A 152 -12.80 11.05 -4.91
CA ILE A 152 -12.09 11.39 -6.15
C ILE A 152 -11.19 12.60 -5.94
N VAL A 153 -11.71 13.70 -5.42
CA VAL A 153 -10.97 14.98 -5.35
C VAL A 153 -9.88 14.96 -4.27
N ILE A 154 -10.12 14.33 -3.13
CA ILE A 154 -9.18 14.33 -1.99
C ILE A 154 -8.24 13.12 -2.04
N GLY A 155 -8.74 11.97 -2.48
CA GLY A 155 -7.98 10.73 -2.50
C GLY A 155 -7.32 10.46 -3.85
N ILE A 156 -8.13 10.25 -4.89
CA ILE A 156 -7.67 9.75 -6.19
C ILE A 156 -6.87 10.79 -6.96
N LEU A 157 -7.41 12.01 -7.12
CA LEU A 157 -6.81 13.02 -7.98
C LEU A 157 -5.40 13.42 -7.52
N PRO A 158 -5.12 13.66 -6.22
CA PRO A 158 -3.77 14.03 -5.79
C PRO A 158 -2.75 12.92 -6.02
N VAL A 159 -3.10 11.67 -5.69
CA VAL A 159 -2.18 10.54 -5.90
C VAL A 159 -2.00 10.22 -7.38
N ALA A 160 -3.03 10.40 -8.22
CA ALA A 160 -2.93 10.21 -9.66
C ALA A 160 -1.98 11.24 -10.31
N LEU A 161 -2.06 12.50 -9.89
CA LEU A 161 -1.15 13.56 -10.35
C LEU A 161 0.29 13.32 -9.86
N ASP A 162 0.48 13.01 -8.58
CA ASP A 162 1.79 12.69 -8.02
C ASP A 162 2.41 11.45 -8.70
N ALA A 163 1.65 10.37 -8.80
CA ALA A 163 2.12 9.13 -9.40
C ALA A 163 2.37 9.28 -10.90
N GLY A 164 1.46 9.92 -11.62
CA GLY A 164 1.58 10.14 -13.06
C GLY A 164 2.78 11.01 -13.42
N THR A 165 3.00 12.11 -12.68
CA THR A 165 4.15 12.98 -12.95
C THR A 165 5.48 12.32 -12.62
N HIS A 166 5.57 11.55 -11.54
CA HIS A 166 6.76 10.74 -11.26
C HIS A 166 6.99 9.65 -12.31
N PHE A 167 5.94 8.98 -12.76
CA PHE A 167 6.04 7.96 -13.81
C PHE A 167 6.56 8.55 -15.13
N ILE A 168 6.04 9.71 -15.54
CA ILE A 168 6.53 10.42 -16.72
C ILE A 168 8.01 10.81 -16.54
N ASN A 169 8.37 11.33 -15.36
CA ASN A 169 9.77 11.66 -15.05
C ASN A 169 10.67 10.43 -15.16
N ASP A 170 10.27 9.29 -14.59
CA ASP A 170 11.07 8.07 -14.57
C ASP A 170 11.27 7.49 -15.98
N ILE A 171 10.29 7.65 -16.88
CA ILE A 171 10.43 7.24 -18.29
C ILE A 171 11.37 8.16 -19.05
N VAL A 172 11.29 9.47 -18.84
CA VAL A 172 12.01 10.46 -19.65
C VAL A 172 13.44 10.68 -19.15
N ALA A 173 13.63 10.70 -17.83
CA ALA A 173 14.91 10.99 -17.18
C ALA A 173 15.62 9.73 -16.65
N GLU A 174 14.94 8.57 -16.62
CA GLU A 174 15.47 7.31 -16.09
C GLU A 174 16.21 7.45 -14.75
N THR A 175 17.53 7.34 -14.79
CA THR A 175 18.42 7.42 -13.63
C THR A 175 19.34 8.62 -13.71
N THR A 176 19.13 9.59 -14.62
CA THR A 176 20.04 10.74 -14.79
C THR A 176 20.06 11.62 -13.55
N GLY A 177 18.93 11.75 -12.84
CA GLY A 177 18.77 12.69 -11.73
C GLY A 177 18.59 14.13 -12.19
N THR A 178 18.24 14.34 -13.47
CA THR A 178 18.08 15.67 -14.10
C THR A 178 16.66 15.93 -14.58
N GLY A 179 15.72 15.02 -14.30
CA GLY A 179 14.32 15.16 -14.68
C GLY A 179 13.61 16.34 -14.00
N PHE A 180 12.43 16.68 -14.51
CA PHE A 180 11.65 17.80 -13.99
C PHE A 180 11.14 17.57 -12.55
N ARG A 181 10.92 16.31 -12.15
CA ARG A 181 10.66 15.93 -10.75
C ARG A 181 11.94 15.75 -9.96
N ASP A 182 13.06 15.40 -10.59
CA ASP A 182 14.34 15.26 -9.88
C ASP A 182 14.84 16.63 -9.40
N THR A 183 14.63 17.67 -10.19
CA THR A 183 15.08 19.04 -9.86
C THR A 183 14.00 19.90 -9.21
N ASN A 184 12.73 19.66 -9.56
CA ASN A 184 11.59 20.55 -9.27
C ASN A 184 11.88 22.03 -9.50
N ALA A 185 12.65 22.36 -10.56
CA ALA A 185 12.98 23.75 -10.90
C ALA A 185 11.72 24.61 -11.13
N TRP A 186 10.65 23.99 -11.65
CA TRP A 186 9.34 24.63 -11.80
C TRP A 186 8.74 25.09 -10.47
N LEU A 187 8.91 24.30 -9.40
CA LEU A 187 8.40 24.63 -8.06
C LEU A 187 9.27 25.72 -7.43
N ALA A 188 10.59 25.62 -7.60
CA ALA A 188 11.53 26.64 -7.15
C ALA A 188 11.21 28.02 -7.79
N ALA A 189 10.92 28.04 -9.09
CA ALA A 189 10.49 29.25 -9.80
C ALA A 189 9.14 29.78 -9.28
N LEU A 190 8.14 28.91 -9.11
CA LEU A 190 6.81 29.29 -8.62
C LEU A 190 6.86 29.88 -7.20
N THR A 191 7.70 29.30 -6.34
CA THR A 191 7.79 29.69 -4.93
C THR A 191 8.84 30.77 -4.67
N GLY A 192 9.56 31.24 -5.69
CA GLY A 192 10.62 32.23 -5.52
C GLY A 192 11.78 31.76 -4.65
N ASN A 193 12.08 30.44 -4.64
CA ASN A 193 13.15 29.83 -3.84
C ASN A 193 13.07 30.09 -2.32
N ILE A 194 11.86 30.19 -1.76
CA ILE A 194 11.70 30.40 -0.30
C ILE A 194 12.15 29.21 0.56
N PHE A 195 12.25 28.00 0.00
CA PHE A 195 12.70 26.81 0.72
C PHE A 195 14.18 26.48 0.44
N PRO A 196 14.84 25.68 1.31
CA PRO A 196 16.20 25.22 1.04
C PRO A 196 16.29 24.40 -0.26
N SER A 197 17.46 24.41 -0.93
CA SER A 197 17.67 23.64 -2.18
C SER A 197 17.37 22.14 -2.03
N ALA A 198 17.67 21.57 -0.86
CA ALA A 198 17.38 20.17 -0.54
C ALA A 198 15.88 19.84 -0.48
N PHE A 199 15.00 20.83 -0.30
CA PHE A 199 13.56 20.62 -0.39
C PHE A 199 13.12 20.42 -1.84
N TYR A 200 13.67 21.19 -2.77
CA TYR A 200 13.27 21.12 -4.18
C TYR A 200 13.86 19.90 -4.89
N ALA A 201 15.15 19.61 -4.71
CA ALA A 201 15.83 18.61 -5.51
C ALA A 201 15.90 17.24 -4.84
N GLY A 202 15.64 16.19 -5.62
CA GLY A 202 15.84 14.80 -5.27
C GLY A 202 14.69 14.14 -4.52
N ASP A 203 14.94 12.90 -4.10
CA ASP A 203 13.95 12.01 -3.50
C ASP A 203 14.15 11.79 -2.00
N ALA A 204 15.10 12.50 -1.39
CA ALA A 204 15.45 12.36 0.02
C ALA A 204 14.26 12.66 0.95
N LEU A 205 14.27 12.06 2.14
CA LEU A 205 13.24 12.30 3.15
C LEU A 205 13.19 13.80 3.51
N GLY A 206 11.99 14.39 3.46
CA GLY A 206 11.78 15.83 3.64
C GLY A 206 11.98 16.67 2.37
N SER A 207 12.26 16.05 1.22
CA SER A 207 12.12 16.74 -0.07
C SER A 207 10.65 16.80 -0.49
N PHE A 208 10.33 17.74 -1.36
CA PHE A 208 9.00 17.89 -1.96
C PHE A 208 8.48 16.59 -2.58
N ASN A 209 9.36 15.82 -3.24
CA ASN A 209 8.98 14.53 -3.81
C ASN A 209 8.63 13.50 -2.74
N SER A 210 9.40 13.41 -1.66
CA SER A 210 9.09 12.48 -0.57
C SER A 210 7.80 12.90 0.14
N ASP A 211 7.65 14.18 0.44
CA ASP A 211 6.47 14.72 1.12
C ASP A 211 5.19 14.49 0.31
N LEU A 212 5.22 14.72 -1.00
CA LEU A 212 4.07 14.41 -1.87
C LEU A 212 3.74 12.92 -1.88
N ARG A 213 4.74 12.03 -1.94
CA ARG A 213 4.53 10.58 -1.92
C ARG A 213 3.89 10.13 -0.61
N TRP A 214 4.29 10.70 0.53
CA TRP A 214 3.67 10.43 1.83
C TRP A 214 2.26 10.99 1.90
N LEU A 215 2.08 12.29 1.63
CA LEU A 215 0.79 12.98 1.78
C LEU A 215 -0.27 12.40 0.86
N THR A 216 0.01 12.26 -0.43
CA THR A 216 -0.99 11.79 -1.40
C THR A 216 -1.35 10.31 -1.16
N GLY A 217 -0.38 9.48 -0.78
CA GLY A 217 -0.64 8.08 -0.41
C GLY A 217 -1.50 7.97 0.85
N ILE A 218 -1.22 8.74 1.90
CA ILE A 218 -2.03 8.78 3.13
C ILE A 218 -3.45 9.25 2.83
N LEU A 219 -3.60 10.35 2.08
CA LEU A 219 -4.91 10.86 1.69
C LEU A 219 -5.70 9.82 0.91
N PHE A 220 -5.08 9.17 -0.07
CA PHE A 220 -5.72 8.11 -0.84
C PHE A 220 -6.20 6.97 0.06
N GLY A 221 -5.34 6.42 0.92
CA GLY A 221 -5.72 5.23 1.69
C GLY A 221 -6.78 5.51 2.74
N LEU A 222 -6.67 6.63 3.47
CA LEU A 222 -7.69 7.02 4.46
C LEU A 222 -9.03 7.34 3.81
N THR A 223 -9.05 8.07 2.69
CA THR A 223 -10.31 8.39 1.99
C THR A 223 -10.91 7.15 1.32
N THR A 224 -10.10 6.22 0.84
CA THR A 224 -10.56 4.93 0.29
C THR A 224 -11.26 4.10 1.35
N VAL A 225 -10.73 4.04 2.58
CA VAL A 225 -11.42 3.38 3.69
C VAL A 225 -12.71 4.13 4.04
N ALA A 226 -12.65 5.45 4.19
CA ALA A 226 -13.83 6.26 4.53
C ALA A 226 -14.95 6.16 3.47
N PHE A 227 -14.59 5.92 2.22
CA PHE A 227 -15.52 5.69 1.12
C PHE A 227 -16.02 4.24 1.09
N LEU A 228 -15.14 3.25 0.90
CA LEU A 228 -15.53 1.86 0.59
C LEU A 228 -16.02 1.06 1.80
N PHE A 229 -15.43 1.25 2.99
CA PHE A 229 -15.69 0.35 4.11
C PHE A 229 -17.12 0.43 4.64
N PRO A 230 -17.78 1.61 4.70
CA PRO A 230 -19.20 1.70 4.99
C PRO A 230 -20.07 0.86 4.04
N PHE A 231 -19.80 0.89 2.73
CA PHE A 231 -20.54 0.07 1.75
C PHE A 231 -20.29 -1.42 1.94
N ILE A 232 -19.04 -1.82 2.21
CA ILE A 232 -18.71 -3.21 2.50
C ILE A 232 -19.41 -3.68 3.79
N GLU A 233 -19.39 -2.87 4.85
CA GLU A 233 -20.07 -3.18 6.11
C GLU A 233 -21.57 -3.38 5.91
N GLU A 234 -22.22 -2.55 5.10
CA GLU A 234 -23.63 -2.69 4.75
C GLU A 234 -23.89 -3.98 3.96
N ALA A 235 -23.10 -4.24 2.91
CA ALA A 235 -23.20 -5.47 2.13
C ALA A 235 -23.00 -6.73 3.00
N MET A 236 -22.06 -6.70 3.94
CA MET A 236 -21.82 -7.81 4.86
C MET A 236 -22.99 -8.02 5.83
N ARG A 237 -23.71 -6.95 6.21
CA ARG A 237 -24.95 -7.07 7.02
C ARG A 237 -26.08 -7.66 6.19
N ASP A 238 -26.21 -7.29 4.93
CA ASP A 238 -27.23 -7.84 4.03
C ASP A 238 -27.03 -9.34 3.81
N VAL A 239 -25.78 -9.78 3.58
CA VAL A 239 -25.42 -11.21 3.50
C VAL A 239 -25.82 -11.93 4.78
N GLN A 240 -25.52 -11.35 5.95
CA GLN A 240 -25.90 -11.96 7.23
C GLN A 240 -27.43 -12.10 7.37
N MET A 241 -28.20 -11.11 6.94
CA MET A 241 -29.67 -11.14 7.02
C MET A 241 -30.26 -12.19 6.06
N GLN A 242 -29.78 -12.22 4.81
CA GLN A 242 -30.26 -13.16 3.79
C GLN A 242 -29.98 -14.61 4.17
N VAL A 243 -28.74 -14.93 4.54
CA VAL A 243 -28.33 -16.31 4.86
C VAL A 243 -28.99 -16.81 6.15
N LYS A 244 -29.16 -15.95 7.17
CA LYS A 244 -29.94 -16.33 8.37
C LYS A 244 -31.40 -16.64 8.02
N GLY A 245 -32.01 -15.89 7.10
CA GLY A 245 -33.36 -16.16 6.62
C GLY A 245 -33.48 -17.50 5.90
N GLN A 246 -32.46 -17.88 5.10
CA GLN A 246 -32.40 -19.18 4.44
C GLN A 246 -32.23 -20.33 5.46
N LEU A 247 -31.29 -20.20 6.41
CA LEU A 247 -31.06 -21.18 7.47
C LEU A 247 -32.29 -21.42 8.34
N ALA A 248 -33.06 -20.37 8.66
CA ALA A 248 -34.30 -20.49 9.43
C ALA A 248 -35.40 -21.26 8.67
N ARG A 249 -35.39 -21.23 7.33
CA ARG A 249 -36.34 -21.98 6.49
C ARG A 249 -35.95 -23.44 6.28
N VAL A 250 -34.65 -23.76 6.36
CA VAL A 250 -34.12 -25.13 6.18
C VAL A 250 -34.08 -25.91 7.51
N GLY A 251 -34.03 -25.21 8.64
CA GLY A 251 -34.04 -25.80 9.98
C GLY A 251 -35.42 -26.14 10.54
N ASN A 252 -36.49 -25.64 9.93
CA ASN A 252 -37.89 -26.03 10.18
C ASN A 252 -38.32 -27.11 9.17
#